data_AF-A0A0Q8Q128-F1
#
_entry.id   AF-A0A0Q8Q128-F1
#
_cell.length_a   1.000
_cell.length_b   1.000
_cell.length_c   1.000
_cell.angle_alpha   90.00
_cell.angle_beta   90.00
_cell.angle_gamma   90.00
#
_symmetry.space_group_name_H-M   'P 1'
#
loop_
_entity.id
_entity.type
_entity.pdbx_description
1 polymer ?
#
loop_
_entity_poly.entity_id
_entity_poly.type
_entity_poly.pdbx_seq_one_letter_code
_entity_poly.pdbx_strand_id
1 'polypeptide(L)'
;MRLSTRLAIVVALVTGLVGLAGPANAAYYNTYSDVASTPDASGATGAQGFAAGASYLYSIKTRTSQNDDRSVIYRVNKKTGARVVMKNGTNGTSYNTWLGHANDMTIVDIDGKHHFFVVTMRSSGAQLVKLRYDGTTYRKVGSYAVKLSGSTRAVSGISRVSVTSSRINFFFKSGRQVYRGGISLRANSGTVALTKAFTLKVVGALVNGKTVSDLDTFSNQGFFYDAPKKVLYYPLTKANRSVVLVYRNVAASTTGSLTSARDLSFRITSSAYKKFEIEGVGTSGGRLYFNTNRATSSAAKDGVHVFKGYVAK
;
A
#
# COMPACT_ATOMS: atom_id res chain seq x y z
N MET A 1 77.13 -14.97 -38.86
CA MET A 1 77.16 -16.37 -39.32
C MET A 1 76.13 -17.17 -38.54
N ARG A 2 75.13 -17.73 -39.25
CA ARG A 2 74.44 -19.00 -39.01
C ARG A 2 73.67 -19.29 -37.70
N LEU A 3 72.39 -19.59 -37.93
CA LEU A 3 71.53 -20.63 -37.32
C LEU A 3 71.14 -20.43 -35.84
N SER A 4 69.89 -20.59 -35.41
CA SER A 4 68.95 -21.65 -35.81
C SER A 4 67.52 -21.37 -35.30
N THR A 5 66.59 -21.79 -36.14
CA THR A 5 65.15 -21.99 -35.97
C THR A 5 64.83 -22.89 -34.77
N ARG A 6 63.85 -22.53 -33.91
CA ARG A 6 62.88 -23.48 -33.34
C ARG A 6 61.53 -22.81 -33.08
N LEU A 7 60.56 -23.29 -33.86
CA LEU A 7 59.11 -23.18 -33.72
C LEU A 7 58.68 -23.82 -32.38
N ALA A 8 57.89 -23.11 -31.58
CA ALA A 8 57.12 -23.70 -30.49
C ALA A 8 55.73 -23.05 -30.46
N ILE A 9 54.74 -23.86 -30.83
CA ILE A 9 53.31 -23.58 -30.77
C ILE A 9 52.92 -23.41 -29.30
N VAL A 10 52.35 -22.25 -28.94
CA VAL A 10 51.65 -22.09 -27.65
C VAL A 10 50.15 -22.09 -27.92
N VAL A 11 49.53 -23.17 -27.46
CA VAL A 11 48.09 -23.44 -27.46
C VAL A 11 47.37 -22.39 -26.61
N ALA A 12 46.27 -21.88 -27.16
CA ALA A 12 45.34 -20.99 -26.49
C ALA A 12 44.74 -21.64 -25.24
N LEU A 13 44.74 -20.93 -24.12
CA LEU A 13 43.95 -21.26 -22.94
C LEU A 13 43.13 -20.02 -22.54
N VAL A 14 42.04 -19.81 -23.26
CA VAL A 14 40.98 -18.88 -22.84
C VAL A 14 40.26 -19.56 -21.68
N THR A 15 40.69 -19.26 -20.46
CA THR A 15 39.95 -19.63 -19.26
C THR A 15 38.73 -18.72 -19.18
N GLY A 16 37.59 -19.24 -19.62
CA GLY A 16 36.30 -18.63 -19.40
C GLY A 16 36.04 -18.51 -17.91
N LEU A 17 36.06 -17.28 -17.38
CA LEU A 17 35.35 -16.97 -16.14
C LEU A 17 33.85 -17.04 -16.45
N VAL A 18 33.30 -18.25 -16.44
CA VAL A 18 31.88 -18.46 -16.17
C VAL A 18 31.71 -18.14 -14.69
N GLY A 19 31.46 -16.86 -14.40
CA GLY A 19 30.97 -16.44 -13.09
C GLY A 19 29.68 -17.19 -12.83
N LEU A 20 29.75 -18.23 -12.00
CA LEU A 20 28.60 -18.92 -11.45
C LEU A 20 27.75 -17.87 -10.73
N ALA A 21 26.70 -17.40 -11.40
CA ALA A 21 25.64 -16.66 -10.76
C ALA A 21 24.95 -17.64 -9.80
N GLY A 22 25.42 -17.67 -8.55
CA GLY A 22 24.70 -18.32 -7.46
C GLY A 22 23.26 -17.78 -7.43
N PRO A 23 22.29 -18.57 -6.93
CA PRO A 23 20.91 -18.13 -6.86
C PRO A 23 20.87 -16.79 -6.11
N ALA A 24 20.34 -15.75 -6.75
CA ALA A 24 20.18 -14.46 -6.11
C ALA A 24 19.42 -14.67 -4.80
N ASN A 25 20.07 -14.35 -3.67
CA ASN A 25 19.45 -14.48 -2.35
C ASN A 25 18.11 -13.73 -2.36
N ALA A 26 17.05 -14.39 -1.89
CA ALA A 26 15.74 -13.76 -1.77
C ALA A 26 15.86 -12.48 -0.94
N ALA A 27 15.47 -11.34 -1.52
CA ALA A 27 15.51 -10.06 -0.85
C ALA A 27 14.48 -10.04 0.29
N TYR A 28 14.98 -9.82 1.51
CA TYR A 28 14.17 -9.83 2.71
C TYR A 28 14.41 -8.55 3.53
N TYR A 29 13.33 -7.82 3.78
CA TYR A 29 13.38 -6.55 4.50
C TYR A 29 12.60 -6.65 5.81
N ASN A 30 13.31 -6.49 6.93
CA ASN A 30 12.77 -6.70 8.27
C ASN A 30 13.04 -5.55 9.25
N THR A 31 13.56 -4.43 8.75
CA THR A 31 13.79 -3.22 9.55
C THR A 31 13.20 -2.00 8.86
N TYR A 32 12.91 -0.98 9.66
CA TYR A 32 12.33 0.27 9.19
C TYR A 32 12.93 1.46 9.94
N SER A 33 12.69 2.66 9.41
CA SER A 33 12.90 3.93 10.12
C SER A 33 11.56 4.60 10.35
N ASP A 34 11.37 5.18 11.54
CA ASP A 34 10.25 6.09 11.78
C ASP A 34 10.44 7.37 10.96
N VAL A 35 9.38 7.85 10.32
CA VAL A 35 9.35 9.16 9.65
C VAL A 35 8.67 10.19 10.56
N ALA A 36 7.51 9.84 11.11
CA ALA A 36 6.83 10.65 12.12
C ALA A 36 5.84 9.80 12.93
N SER A 37 5.56 10.22 14.17
CA SER A 37 4.44 9.71 14.95
C SER A 37 3.10 10.28 14.43
N THR A 38 2.01 9.55 14.60
CA THR A 38 0.64 10.00 14.32
C THR A 38 -0.20 9.80 15.58
N PRO A 39 -0.11 10.70 16.57
CA PRO A 39 -0.79 10.55 17.85
C PRO A 39 -2.32 10.58 17.70
N ASP A 40 -3.02 10.33 18.78
CA ASP A 40 -4.48 10.42 18.78
C ASP A 40 -4.92 11.88 18.63
N ALA A 41 -5.97 12.11 17.84
CA ALA A 41 -6.49 13.45 17.60
C ALA A 41 -7.99 13.40 17.37
N SER A 42 -8.72 14.34 17.99
CA SER A 42 -10.19 14.46 17.85
C SER A 42 -10.95 13.15 18.17
N GLY A 43 -10.40 12.34 19.08
CA GLY A 43 -10.93 11.02 19.47
C GLY A 43 -10.63 9.89 18.49
N ALA A 44 -9.92 10.15 17.38
CA ALA A 44 -9.45 9.10 16.47
C ALA A 44 -8.15 8.47 16.99
N THR A 45 -8.17 7.15 17.19
CA THR A 45 -7.18 6.40 17.99
C THR A 45 -6.47 5.31 17.20
N GLY A 46 -7.10 4.70 16.20
CA GLY A 46 -6.49 3.64 15.38
C GLY A 46 -6.10 4.15 14.01
N ALA A 47 -4.85 3.96 13.60
CA ALA A 47 -4.44 4.17 12.20
C ALA A 47 -5.18 3.19 11.26
N GLN A 48 -5.51 3.65 10.06
CA GLN A 48 -6.24 2.91 9.03
C GLN A 48 -5.60 3.18 7.66
N GLY A 49 -6.31 3.79 6.71
CA GLY A 49 -5.80 4.00 5.35
C GLY A 49 -4.52 4.83 5.25
N PHE A 50 -3.77 4.57 4.18
CA PHE A 50 -2.48 5.21 3.91
C PHE A 50 -2.26 5.47 2.42
N ALA A 51 -1.59 6.56 2.09
CA ALA A 51 -1.03 6.77 0.77
C ALA A 51 0.28 7.56 0.80
N ALA A 52 1.20 7.20 -0.09
CA ALA A 52 2.45 7.92 -0.30
C ALA A 52 2.33 8.84 -1.53
N GLY A 53 2.36 10.16 -1.30
CA GLY A 53 2.47 11.16 -2.36
C GLY A 53 3.93 11.50 -2.71
N ALA A 54 4.10 12.45 -3.63
CA ALA A 54 5.43 12.87 -4.07
C ALA A 54 6.27 13.46 -2.93
N SER A 55 5.71 14.36 -2.12
CA SER A 55 6.45 15.02 -1.01
C SER A 55 5.91 14.65 0.38
N TYR A 56 4.68 14.14 0.44
CA TYR A 56 3.97 13.90 1.70
C TYR A 56 3.41 12.49 1.76
N LEU A 57 3.39 11.94 2.97
CA LEU A 57 2.68 10.73 3.33
C LEU A 57 1.36 11.13 3.99
N TYR A 58 0.31 10.35 3.73
CA TYR A 58 -1.01 10.59 4.28
C TYR A 58 -1.47 9.35 5.03
N SER A 59 -1.98 9.55 6.24
CA SER A 59 -2.52 8.46 7.06
C SER A 59 -3.84 8.89 7.68
N ILE A 60 -4.85 8.04 7.61
CA ILE A 60 -6.12 8.24 8.31
C ILE A 60 -6.03 7.55 9.66
N LYS A 61 -6.53 8.21 10.70
CA LYS A 61 -6.93 7.53 11.94
C LYS A 61 -8.44 7.58 12.10
N THR A 62 -9.03 6.52 12.67
CA THR A 62 -10.45 6.45 13.02
C THR A 62 -10.64 6.25 14.51
N ARG A 63 -11.84 6.59 15.00
CA ARG A 63 -12.27 6.28 16.36
C ARG A 63 -12.79 4.85 16.43
N THR A 64 -11.87 3.92 16.59
CA THR A 64 -12.17 2.47 16.58
C THR A 64 -13.03 2.03 17.76
N SER A 65 -13.02 2.77 18.88
CA SER A 65 -13.83 2.48 20.07
C SER A 65 -15.32 2.83 19.94
N GLN A 66 -15.72 3.60 18.91
CA GLN A 66 -17.10 4.02 18.69
C GLN A 66 -17.53 3.82 17.24
N ASN A 67 -17.33 2.60 16.73
CA ASN A 67 -17.80 2.17 15.40
C ASN A 67 -17.33 3.05 14.23
N ASP A 68 -16.09 3.57 14.30
CA ASP A 68 -15.45 4.38 13.25
C ASP A 68 -16.28 5.60 12.80
N ASP A 69 -16.97 6.22 13.75
CA ASP A 69 -17.85 7.36 13.49
C ASP A 69 -17.11 8.69 13.35
N ARG A 70 -15.80 8.72 13.63
CA ARG A 70 -14.92 9.88 13.44
C ARG A 70 -13.60 9.47 12.84
N SER A 71 -13.04 10.35 12.01
CA SER A 71 -11.70 10.17 11.45
C SER A 71 -10.97 11.49 11.25
N VAL A 72 -9.64 11.41 11.30
CA VAL A 72 -8.71 12.52 11.03
C VAL A 72 -7.72 12.10 9.94
N ILE A 73 -7.16 13.06 9.20
CA ILE A 73 -6.14 12.80 8.17
C ILE A 73 -4.86 13.49 8.59
N TYR A 74 -3.80 12.70 8.78
CA TYR A 74 -2.44 13.20 8.92
C TYR A 74 -1.81 13.44 7.56
N ARG A 75 -1.13 14.57 7.41
CA ARG A 75 -0.19 14.84 6.32
C ARG A 75 1.21 14.98 6.92
N VAL A 76 2.16 14.20 6.42
CA VAL A 76 3.53 14.14 6.94
C VAL A 76 4.52 14.42 5.83
N ASN A 77 5.40 15.39 5.99
CA ASN A 77 6.51 15.60 5.06
C ASN A 77 7.47 14.42 5.16
N LYS A 78 7.65 13.68 4.06
CA LYS A 78 8.41 12.42 4.07
C LYS A 78 9.91 12.60 4.32
N LYS A 79 10.45 13.82 4.13
CA LYS A 79 11.86 14.15 4.33
C LYS A 79 12.13 14.66 5.73
N THR A 80 11.29 15.58 6.22
CA THR A 80 11.53 16.26 7.50
C THR A 80 10.77 15.65 8.67
N GLY A 81 9.79 14.79 8.43
CA GLY A 81 8.89 14.27 9.47
C GLY A 81 7.87 15.32 9.98
N ALA A 82 7.90 16.55 9.46
CA ALA A 82 6.94 17.59 9.84
C ALA A 82 5.52 17.13 9.53
N ARG A 83 4.65 17.14 10.54
CA ARG A 83 3.31 16.56 10.44
C ARG A 83 2.24 17.59 10.80
N VAL A 84 1.06 17.43 10.20
CA VAL A 84 -0.14 18.20 10.55
C VAL A 84 -1.38 17.31 10.48
N VAL A 85 -2.34 17.54 11.38
CA VAL A 85 -3.70 17.01 11.20
C VAL A 85 -4.42 17.96 10.25
N MET A 86 -4.83 17.45 9.09
CA MET A 86 -5.46 18.27 8.06
C MET A 86 -6.82 18.79 8.53
N LYS A 87 -7.16 20.00 8.10
CA LYS A 87 -8.42 20.69 8.40
C LYS A 87 -9.49 20.27 7.40
N ASN A 88 -10.67 19.93 7.90
CA ASN A 88 -11.88 19.79 7.12
C ASN A 88 -12.37 21.17 6.69
N GLY A 89 -12.23 21.49 5.42
CA GLY A 89 -12.59 22.78 4.85
C GLY A 89 -14.09 23.03 4.71
N THR A 90 -14.96 22.06 5.05
CA THR A 90 -16.42 22.24 5.04
C THR A 90 -16.92 22.92 6.32
N ASN A 91 -16.39 22.55 7.49
CA ASN A 91 -16.86 23.03 8.80
C ASN A 91 -15.72 23.53 9.70
N GLY A 92 -14.49 23.55 9.20
CA GLY A 92 -13.31 24.03 9.90
C GLY A 92 -12.77 23.11 11.00
N THR A 93 -13.35 21.94 11.23
CA THR A 93 -12.85 20.99 12.24
C THR A 93 -11.65 20.21 11.73
N SER A 94 -10.95 19.49 12.60
CA SER A 94 -9.84 18.59 12.25
C SER A 94 -10.30 17.15 11.94
N TYR A 95 -11.62 16.89 11.93
CA TYR A 95 -12.17 15.56 11.77
C TYR A 95 -13.39 15.53 10.83
N ASN A 96 -13.79 14.33 10.46
CA ASN A 96 -15.03 14.08 9.74
C ASN A 96 -15.74 12.82 10.27
N THR A 97 -16.99 12.60 9.87
CA THR A 97 -17.85 11.50 10.37
C THR A 97 -18.32 10.53 9.29
N TRP A 98 -17.79 10.66 8.08
CA TRP A 98 -18.33 9.99 6.89
C TRP A 98 -17.33 9.07 6.18
N LEU A 99 -16.11 8.93 6.69
CA LEU A 99 -15.14 7.98 6.15
C LEU A 99 -15.31 6.53 6.64
N GLY A 100 -16.09 6.28 7.69
CA GLY A 100 -16.21 4.94 8.27
C GLY A 100 -14.85 4.40 8.69
N HIS A 101 -14.61 3.10 8.48
CA HIS A 101 -13.34 2.45 8.84
C HIS A 101 -12.14 2.98 8.06
N ALA A 102 -12.38 3.58 6.88
CA ALA A 102 -11.34 4.24 6.09
C ALA A 102 -10.11 3.35 5.80
N ASN A 103 -10.34 2.05 5.58
CA ASN A 103 -9.30 1.00 5.58
C ASN A 103 -8.15 1.26 4.61
N ASP A 104 -8.41 1.99 3.52
CA ASP A 104 -7.40 2.26 2.51
C ASP A 104 -7.72 3.53 1.73
N MET A 105 -6.69 4.11 1.10
CA MET A 105 -6.86 5.28 0.25
C MET A 105 -5.88 5.31 -0.91
N THR A 106 -6.25 6.02 -1.98
CA THR A 106 -5.33 6.31 -3.08
C THR A 106 -5.38 7.78 -3.48
N ILE A 107 -4.27 8.28 -4.02
CA ILE A 107 -4.12 9.67 -4.48
C ILE A 107 -4.28 9.72 -5.99
N VAL A 108 -5.07 10.67 -6.46
CA VAL A 108 -5.24 10.95 -7.89
C VAL A 108 -5.21 12.46 -8.11
N ASP A 109 -4.40 12.90 -9.06
CA ASP A 109 -4.41 14.28 -9.52
C ASP A 109 -5.34 14.41 -10.73
N ILE A 110 -6.26 15.36 -10.67
CA ILE A 110 -7.29 15.60 -11.69
C ILE A 110 -7.27 17.10 -12.00
N ASP A 111 -7.00 17.45 -13.26
CA ASP A 111 -6.94 18.84 -13.73
C ASP A 111 -6.07 19.73 -12.80
N GLY A 112 -4.86 19.24 -12.44
CA GLY A 112 -3.91 19.94 -11.57
C GLY A 112 -4.29 19.98 -10.08
N LYS A 113 -5.38 19.33 -9.66
CA LYS A 113 -5.87 19.31 -8.28
C LYS A 113 -5.71 17.93 -7.65
N HIS A 114 -5.28 17.90 -6.40
CA HIS A 114 -5.07 16.66 -5.67
C HIS A 114 -6.34 16.11 -5.04
N HIS A 115 -6.53 14.80 -5.15
CA HIS A 115 -7.67 14.10 -4.59
C HIS A 115 -7.26 12.86 -3.81
N PHE A 116 -8.00 12.60 -2.73
CA PHE A 116 -8.04 11.29 -2.08
C PHE A 116 -9.28 10.54 -2.52
N PHE A 117 -9.13 9.25 -2.77
CA PHE A 117 -10.22 8.30 -2.89
C PHE A 117 -10.08 7.31 -1.73
N VAL A 118 -11.04 7.33 -0.79
CA VAL A 118 -10.97 6.59 0.46
C VAL A 118 -12.10 5.56 0.51
N VAL A 119 -11.75 4.28 0.72
CA VAL A 119 -12.75 3.22 0.91
C VAL A 119 -13.22 3.20 2.36
N THR A 120 -14.54 3.13 2.56
CA THR A 120 -15.14 3.31 3.90
C THR A 120 -15.42 1.99 4.63
N MET A 121 -15.36 0.86 3.91
CA MET A 121 -15.86 -0.46 4.32
C MET A 121 -17.34 -0.53 4.75
N ARG A 122 -18.14 0.51 4.53
CA ARG A 122 -19.57 0.48 4.90
C ARG A 122 -20.36 -0.46 3.97
N SER A 123 -21.26 -1.26 4.54
CA SER A 123 -22.21 -2.09 3.77
C SER A 123 -23.40 -1.30 3.21
N SER A 124 -23.62 -0.08 3.70
CA SER A 124 -24.66 0.85 3.24
C SER A 124 -24.11 2.27 3.10
N GLY A 125 -24.84 3.15 2.41
CA GLY A 125 -24.37 4.51 2.12
C GLY A 125 -23.16 4.52 1.17
N ALA A 126 -22.19 5.41 1.42
CA ALA A 126 -21.01 5.56 0.57
C ALA A 126 -19.94 4.50 0.90
N GLN A 127 -19.54 3.69 -0.09
CA GLN A 127 -18.40 2.75 0.00
C GLN A 127 -17.08 3.40 -0.38
N LEU A 128 -17.14 4.48 -1.17
CA LEU A 128 -15.98 5.25 -1.61
C LEU A 128 -16.28 6.74 -1.46
N VAL A 129 -15.35 7.50 -0.91
CA VAL A 129 -15.47 8.96 -0.80
C VAL A 129 -14.32 9.64 -1.53
N LYS A 130 -14.67 10.66 -2.32
CA LYS A 130 -13.72 11.51 -3.04
C LYS A 130 -13.53 12.82 -2.28
N LEU A 131 -12.28 13.10 -1.94
CA LEU A 131 -11.85 14.33 -1.30
C LEU A 131 -11.01 15.13 -2.28
N ARG A 132 -11.21 16.44 -2.31
CA ARG A 132 -10.22 17.36 -2.87
C ARG A 132 -9.41 17.92 -1.71
N TYR A 133 -8.10 18.06 -1.89
CA TYR A 133 -7.27 18.72 -0.90
C TYR A 133 -6.31 19.72 -1.53
N ASP A 134 -5.93 20.70 -0.72
CA ASP A 134 -4.95 21.73 -1.03
C ASP A 134 -4.20 22.08 0.25
N GLY A 135 -2.87 21.98 0.20
CA GLY A 135 -2.00 22.09 1.36
C GLY A 135 -2.44 21.18 2.51
N THR A 136 -2.93 21.79 3.59
CA THR A 136 -3.36 21.11 4.83
C THR A 136 -4.88 21.06 4.99
N THR A 137 -5.65 21.44 3.96
CA THR A 137 -7.11 21.47 4.00
C THR A 137 -7.70 20.46 3.02
N TYR A 138 -8.69 19.67 3.44
CA TYR A 138 -9.45 18.76 2.58
C TYR A 138 -10.95 19.09 2.60
N ARG A 139 -11.66 18.75 1.53
CA ARG A 139 -13.14 18.85 1.45
C ARG A 139 -13.71 17.60 0.80
N LYS A 140 -14.82 17.09 1.33
CA LYS A 140 -15.61 16.06 0.66
C LYS A 140 -16.23 16.67 -0.58
N VAL A 141 -15.86 16.16 -1.76
CA VAL A 141 -16.40 16.64 -3.04
C VAL A 141 -17.37 15.65 -3.67
N GLY A 142 -17.40 14.40 -3.20
CA GLY A 142 -18.50 13.50 -3.49
C GLY A 142 -18.27 12.08 -3.00
N SER A 143 -19.17 11.17 -3.38
CA SER A 143 -19.20 9.81 -2.85
C SER A 143 -19.85 8.82 -3.81
N TYR A 144 -19.43 7.57 -3.74
CA TYR A 144 -19.90 6.53 -4.65
C TYR A 144 -20.41 5.30 -3.90
N ALA A 145 -21.48 4.73 -4.42
CA ALA A 145 -21.82 3.35 -4.15
C ALA A 145 -20.88 2.44 -4.94
N VAL A 146 -20.35 1.40 -4.32
CA VAL A 146 -19.52 0.40 -5.01
C VAL A 146 -20.32 -0.88 -5.11
N LYS A 147 -20.51 -1.39 -6.33
CA LYS A 147 -21.43 -2.49 -6.60
C LYS A 147 -20.79 -3.62 -7.39
N LEU A 148 -21.05 -4.86 -6.99
CA LEU A 148 -20.73 -6.07 -7.76
C LEU A 148 -22.06 -6.73 -8.15
N SER A 149 -22.29 -6.92 -9.45
CA SER A 149 -23.56 -7.49 -9.97
C SER A 149 -24.80 -6.80 -9.39
N GLY A 150 -24.81 -5.47 -9.36
CA GLY A 150 -25.92 -4.65 -8.83
C GLY A 150 -26.00 -4.52 -7.31
N SER A 151 -25.31 -5.38 -6.56
CA SER A 151 -25.33 -5.39 -5.09
C SER A 151 -24.20 -4.58 -4.47
N THR A 152 -24.48 -3.83 -3.40
CA THR A 152 -23.48 -3.05 -2.66
C THR A 152 -22.36 -3.94 -2.13
N ARG A 153 -21.11 -3.50 -2.27
CA ARG A 153 -19.92 -4.23 -1.84
C ARG A 153 -19.07 -3.39 -0.88
N ALA A 154 -18.95 -3.83 0.36
CA ALA A 154 -17.98 -3.29 1.31
C ALA A 154 -16.55 -3.69 0.87
N VAL A 155 -15.90 -2.79 0.14
CA VAL A 155 -14.50 -2.93 -0.28
C VAL A 155 -13.56 -2.46 0.84
N SER A 156 -12.47 -3.20 1.04
CA SER A 156 -11.46 -2.97 2.07
C SER A 156 -10.14 -2.42 1.52
N GLY A 157 -9.99 -2.26 0.21
CA GLY A 157 -8.77 -1.70 -0.36
C GLY A 157 -9.02 -0.94 -1.66
N ILE A 158 -8.16 0.02 -1.97
CA ILE A 158 -8.18 0.72 -3.26
C ILE A 158 -6.77 1.12 -3.72
N SER A 159 -6.46 0.92 -5.00
CA SER A 159 -5.28 1.51 -5.62
C SER A 159 -5.59 1.98 -7.03
N ARG A 160 -5.07 3.16 -7.40
CA ARG A 160 -5.14 3.69 -8.77
C ARG A 160 -4.37 2.79 -9.74
N VAL A 161 -5.02 2.42 -10.84
CA VAL A 161 -4.43 1.64 -11.94
C VAL A 161 -3.98 2.57 -13.06
N SER A 162 -4.88 3.45 -13.50
CA SER A 162 -4.58 4.44 -14.56
C SER A 162 -5.53 5.63 -14.49
N VAL A 163 -5.11 6.73 -15.10
CA VAL A 163 -5.92 7.92 -15.33
C VAL A 163 -5.81 8.23 -16.82
N THR A 164 -6.94 8.39 -17.48
CA THR A 164 -7.03 8.84 -18.88
C THR A 164 -7.74 10.19 -18.93
N SER A 165 -7.86 10.77 -20.12
CA SER A 165 -8.60 12.02 -20.34
C SER A 165 -10.08 11.95 -19.93
N SER A 166 -10.65 10.75 -19.83
CA SER A 166 -12.09 10.54 -19.55
C SER A 166 -12.38 9.70 -18.32
N ARG A 167 -11.41 8.93 -17.81
CA ARG A 167 -11.68 7.90 -16.79
C ARG A 167 -10.53 7.73 -15.79
N ILE A 168 -10.88 7.39 -14.56
CA ILE A 168 -9.96 6.87 -13.56
C ILE A 168 -10.29 5.40 -13.35
N ASN A 169 -9.28 4.54 -13.48
CA ASN A 169 -9.41 3.11 -13.25
C ASN A 169 -8.71 2.74 -11.96
N PHE A 170 -9.35 1.86 -11.18
CA PHE A 170 -8.88 1.40 -9.89
C PHE A 170 -8.89 -0.12 -9.83
N PHE A 171 -8.00 -0.64 -9.00
CA PHE A 171 -8.23 -1.91 -8.33
C PHE A 171 -8.92 -1.63 -7.00
N PHE A 172 -9.94 -2.42 -6.71
CA PHE A 172 -10.57 -2.52 -5.39
C PHE A 172 -10.30 -3.90 -4.80
N LYS A 173 -10.27 -4.02 -3.48
CA LYS A 173 -10.10 -5.30 -2.80
C LYS A 173 -11.20 -5.54 -1.77
N SER A 174 -11.57 -6.80 -1.55
CA SER A 174 -12.30 -7.25 -0.37
C SER A 174 -11.71 -8.60 0.06
N GLY A 175 -11.11 -8.65 1.25
CA GLY A 175 -10.28 -9.78 1.67
C GLY A 175 -9.16 -10.04 0.65
N ARG A 176 -9.11 -11.24 0.06
CA ARG A 176 -8.10 -11.63 -0.94
C ARG A 176 -8.54 -11.40 -2.39
N GLN A 177 -9.80 -11.02 -2.62
CA GLN A 177 -10.35 -10.84 -3.95
C GLN A 177 -10.11 -9.41 -4.44
N VAL A 178 -9.56 -9.28 -5.65
CA VAL A 178 -9.34 -8.00 -6.32
C VAL A 178 -10.35 -7.84 -7.45
N TYR A 179 -10.86 -6.63 -7.60
CA TYR A 179 -11.84 -6.23 -8.59
C TYR A 179 -11.33 -5.03 -9.39
N ARG A 180 -11.78 -4.91 -10.62
CA ARG A 180 -11.67 -3.68 -11.42
C ARG A 180 -12.87 -2.82 -11.16
N GLY A 181 -12.65 -1.51 -11.09
CA GLY A 181 -13.71 -0.52 -11.13
C GLY A 181 -13.17 0.78 -11.71
N GLY A 182 -14.05 1.67 -12.12
CA GLY A 182 -13.64 2.98 -12.59
C GLY A 182 -14.77 3.98 -12.60
N ILE A 183 -14.40 5.24 -12.67
CA ILE A 183 -15.30 6.40 -12.68
C ILE A 183 -14.89 7.33 -13.80
N SER A 184 -15.85 8.11 -14.31
CA SER A 184 -15.52 9.23 -15.20
C SER A 184 -14.62 10.23 -14.47
N LEU A 185 -13.63 10.78 -15.17
CA LEU A 185 -12.56 11.62 -14.61
C LEU A 185 -13.11 12.74 -13.70
N ARG A 186 -14.18 13.39 -14.14
CA ARG A 186 -14.79 14.56 -13.46
C ARG A 186 -16.05 14.23 -12.67
N ALA A 187 -16.49 12.97 -12.65
CA ALA A 187 -17.58 12.59 -11.77
C ALA A 187 -17.17 12.88 -10.31
N ASN A 188 -18.10 13.37 -9.52
CA ASN A 188 -17.92 13.57 -8.08
C ASN A 188 -18.62 12.48 -7.27
N SER A 189 -19.73 11.96 -7.78
CA SER A 189 -20.52 10.92 -7.14
C SER A 189 -21.09 9.96 -8.18
N GLY A 190 -21.62 8.81 -7.75
CA GLY A 190 -22.29 7.85 -8.63
C GLY A 190 -22.13 6.40 -8.17
N THR A 191 -22.13 5.48 -9.13
CA THR A 191 -21.90 4.05 -8.88
C THR A 191 -20.60 3.61 -9.53
N VAL A 192 -19.76 2.89 -8.78
CA VAL A 192 -18.64 2.12 -9.32
C VAL A 192 -19.11 0.69 -9.53
N ALA A 193 -19.27 0.29 -10.78
CA ALA A 193 -19.49 -1.11 -11.13
C ALA A 193 -18.17 -1.88 -11.03
N LEU A 194 -18.18 -2.98 -10.28
CA LEU A 194 -17.05 -3.87 -10.08
C LEU A 194 -17.15 -5.08 -11.00
N THR A 195 -15.99 -5.53 -11.49
CA THR A 195 -15.81 -6.82 -12.12
C THR A 195 -14.68 -7.57 -11.42
N LYS A 196 -14.89 -8.84 -11.07
CA LYS A 196 -13.84 -9.66 -10.46
C LYS A 196 -12.63 -9.71 -11.38
N ALA A 197 -11.44 -9.48 -10.82
CA ALA A 197 -10.18 -9.52 -11.56
C ALA A 197 -9.44 -10.80 -11.24
N PHE A 198 -8.83 -10.86 -10.06
CA PHE A 198 -7.98 -11.97 -9.63
C PHE A 198 -8.07 -12.16 -8.11
N THR A 199 -7.49 -13.25 -7.61
CA THR A 199 -7.39 -13.56 -6.18
C THR A 199 -5.93 -13.63 -5.75
N LEU A 200 -5.61 -13.06 -4.60
CA LEU A 200 -4.27 -13.12 -4.01
C LEU A 200 -4.14 -14.39 -3.16
N LYS A 201 -3.27 -15.32 -3.57
CA LYS A 201 -2.93 -16.49 -2.75
C LYS A 201 -1.95 -16.08 -1.65
N VAL A 202 -2.24 -16.50 -0.42
CA VAL A 202 -1.39 -16.26 0.76
C VAL A 202 -0.86 -17.57 1.36
N VAL A 203 -1.63 -18.66 1.25
CA VAL A 203 -1.18 -20.00 1.69
C VAL A 203 0.02 -20.42 0.83
N GLY A 204 1.09 -20.87 1.49
CA GLY A 204 2.33 -21.26 0.82
C GLY A 204 3.22 -20.09 0.39
N ALA A 205 2.88 -18.85 0.73
CA ALA A 205 3.74 -17.70 0.46
C ALA A 205 5.07 -17.82 1.24
N LEU A 206 6.16 -17.47 0.57
CA LEU A 206 7.50 -17.48 1.17
C LEU A 206 7.83 -16.12 1.76
N VAL A 207 8.25 -16.12 3.02
CA VAL A 207 8.82 -14.97 3.71
C VAL A 207 10.23 -15.35 4.14
N ASN A 208 11.23 -14.61 3.66
CA ASN A 208 12.64 -14.97 3.82
C ASN A 208 12.92 -16.43 3.35
N GLY A 209 12.40 -16.80 2.18
CA GLY A 209 12.57 -18.13 1.61
C GLY A 209 11.79 -19.27 2.30
N LYS A 210 11.06 -19.01 3.39
CA LYS A 210 10.34 -20.03 4.16
C LYS A 210 8.83 -19.79 4.16
N THR A 211 8.06 -20.88 4.11
CA THR A 211 6.60 -20.81 4.25
C THR A 211 6.24 -20.29 5.65
N VAL A 212 5.27 -19.38 5.71
CA VAL A 212 4.63 -18.97 6.97
C VAL A 212 3.31 -19.71 7.08
N SER A 213 3.25 -20.73 7.94
CA SER A 213 2.12 -21.67 8.01
C SER A 213 0.80 -21.04 8.42
N ASP A 214 0.82 -20.00 9.26
CA ASP A 214 -0.37 -19.36 9.81
C ASP A 214 -0.81 -18.09 9.04
N LEU A 215 -0.24 -17.84 7.85
CA LEU A 215 -0.42 -16.58 7.13
C LEU A 215 -1.87 -16.35 6.67
N ASP A 216 -2.65 -17.40 6.50
CA ASP A 216 -4.07 -17.33 6.14
C ASP A 216 -4.96 -16.80 7.27
N THR A 217 -4.50 -16.90 8.53
CA THR A 217 -5.16 -16.34 9.72
C THR A 217 -4.86 -14.86 9.95
N PHE A 218 -3.99 -14.25 9.15
CA PHE A 218 -3.65 -12.84 9.27
C PHE A 218 -4.80 -11.95 8.79
N SER A 219 -5.02 -10.83 9.49
CA SER A 219 -5.92 -9.77 9.05
C SER A 219 -5.41 -9.16 7.75
N ASN A 220 -6.36 -8.91 6.85
CA ASN A 220 -6.11 -8.46 5.49
C ASN A 220 -6.27 -6.95 5.43
N GLN A 221 -5.19 -6.22 5.19
CA GLN A 221 -5.21 -4.76 5.28
C GLN A 221 -5.43 -4.09 3.92
N GLY A 222 -5.07 -2.81 3.78
CA GLY A 222 -5.06 -2.10 2.50
C GLY A 222 -4.12 -2.74 1.48
N PHE A 223 -3.87 -2.08 0.34
CA PHE A 223 -2.86 -2.55 -0.62
C PHE A 223 -2.40 -1.43 -1.54
N PHE A 224 -1.26 -1.63 -2.19
CA PHE A 224 -0.74 -0.66 -3.15
C PHE A 224 -0.36 -1.34 -4.46
N TYR A 225 -0.73 -0.74 -5.58
CA TYR A 225 -0.32 -1.15 -6.91
C TYR A 225 0.58 -0.08 -7.55
N ASP A 226 1.85 -0.43 -7.76
CA ASP A 226 2.81 0.35 -8.53
C ASP A 226 2.58 0.06 -10.03
N ALA A 227 1.73 0.87 -10.66
CA ALA A 227 1.33 0.68 -12.05
C ALA A 227 2.51 0.68 -13.04
N PRO A 228 3.48 1.62 -12.96
CA PRO A 228 4.68 1.57 -13.81
C PRO A 228 5.46 0.26 -13.71
N LYS A 229 5.57 -0.32 -12.50
CA LYS A 229 6.35 -1.55 -12.27
C LYS A 229 5.54 -2.83 -12.40
N LYS A 230 4.21 -2.73 -12.49
CA LYS A 230 3.29 -3.89 -12.46
C LYS A 230 3.45 -4.73 -11.18
N VAL A 231 3.68 -4.06 -10.06
CA VAL A 231 3.91 -4.70 -8.74
C VAL A 231 2.80 -4.31 -7.77
N LEU A 232 2.22 -5.30 -7.09
CA LEU A 232 1.24 -5.12 -6.04
C LEU A 232 1.84 -5.53 -4.69
N TYR A 233 1.71 -4.66 -3.68
CA TYR A 233 2.15 -4.89 -2.30
C TYR A 233 0.93 -5.09 -1.42
N TYR A 234 0.95 -6.17 -0.64
CA TYR A 234 -0.19 -6.63 0.12
C TYR A 234 0.16 -6.87 1.59
N PRO A 235 -0.10 -5.90 2.48
CA PRO A 235 0.10 -6.05 3.91
C PRO A 235 -0.90 -7.01 4.56
N LEU A 236 -0.38 -7.84 5.44
CA LEU A 236 -1.07 -8.80 6.29
C LEU A 236 -0.56 -8.62 7.72
N THR A 237 -1.43 -8.65 8.72
CA THR A 237 -1.02 -8.47 10.12
C THR A 237 -1.64 -9.48 11.07
N LYS A 238 -0.92 -9.80 12.15
CA LYS A 238 -1.39 -10.62 13.28
C LYS A 238 -0.57 -10.26 14.53
N ALA A 239 -1.22 -9.72 15.55
CA ALA A 239 -0.58 -9.29 16.79
C ALA A 239 0.61 -8.34 16.53
N ASN A 240 1.83 -8.72 16.93
CA ASN A 240 3.06 -7.95 16.73
C ASN A 240 3.79 -8.29 15.41
N ARG A 241 3.17 -9.08 14.52
CA ARG A 241 3.74 -9.52 13.24
C ARG A 241 3.00 -8.84 12.10
N SER A 242 3.73 -8.18 11.22
CA SER A 242 3.24 -7.71 9.92
C SER A 242 4.11 -8.25 8.80
N VAL A 243 3.47 -8.70 7.72
CA VAL A 243 4.11 -9.22 6.50
C VAL A 243 3.59 -8.42 5.31
N VAL A 244 4.45 -8.03 4.38
CA VAL A 244 4.01 -7.51 3.08
C VAL A 244 4.39 -8.50 2.01
N LEU A 245 3.37 -9.09 1.37
CA LEU A 245 3.54 -9.95 0.21
C LEU A 245 3.61 -9.09 -1.05
N VAL A 246 4.44 -9.51 -2.00
CA VAL A 246 4.60 -8.82 -3.29
C VAL A 246 4.08 -9.70 -4.40
N TYR A 247 3.31 -9.15 -5.33
CA TYR A 247 2.83 -9.84 -6.54
C TYR A 247 3.35 -9.07 -7.76
N ARG A 248 4.04 -9.77 -8.67
CA ARG A 248 4.64 -9.17 -9.87
C ARG A 248 3.78 -9.44 -11.10
N ASN A 249 4.08 -8.74 -12.19
CA ASN A 249 3.41 -8.90 -13.49
C ASN A 249 1.89 -8.68 -13.41
N VAL A 250 1.46 -7.84 -12.46
CA VAL A 250 0.05 -7.46 -12.32
C VAL A 250 -0.23 -6.37 -13.34
N ALA A 251 -1.13 -6.65 -14.27
CA ALA A 251 -1.61 -5.71 -15.28
C ALA A 251 -3.10 -5.46 -15.09
N ALA A 252 -3.62 -4.41 -15.74
CA ALA A 252 -5.05 -4.12 -15.73
C ALA A 252 -5.89 -5.33 -16.20
N SER A 253 -5.37 -6.16 -17.11
CA SER A 253 -6.02 -7.35 -17.66
C SER A 253 -5.80 -8.64 -16.85
N THR A 254 -5.00 -8.65 -15.78
CA THR A 254 -4.67 -9.86 -15.01
C THR A 254 -5.91 -10.57 -14.44
N THR A 255 -6.01 -11.88 -14.62
CA THR A 255 -7.11 -12.70 -14.09
C THR A 255 -6.60 -13.90 -13.30
N GLY A 256 -7.52 -14.70 -12.75
CA GLY A 256 -7.17 -15.96 -12.09
C GLY A 256 -6.66 -15.78 -10.65
N SER A 257 -5.68 -16.59 -10.26
CA SER A 257 -5.09 -16.54 -8.91
C SER A 257 -3.60 -16.26 -9.00
N LEU A 258 -3.13 -15.30 -8.21
CA LEU A 258 -1.73 -14.89 -8.18
C LEU A 258 -1.03 -15.43 -6.95
N THR A 259 0.19 -15.94 -7.14
CA THR A 259 1.10 -16.30 -6.05
C THR A 259 2.07 -15.14 -5.82
N SER A 260 2.46 -14.93 -4.56
CA SER A 260 3.44 -13.89 -4.23
C SER A 260 4.82 -14.25 -4.80
N ALA A 261 5.63 -13.23 -5.02
CA ALA A 261 7.05 -13.31 -5.29
C ALA A 261 7.73 -14.21 -4.24
N ARG A 262 8.60 -15.11 -4.71
CA ARG A 262 9.38 -16.01 -3.85
C ARG A 262 10.70 -15.38 -3.40
N ASP A 263 11.14 -14.37 -4.15
CA ASP A 263 12.42 -13.67 -4.07
C ASP A 263 12.32 -12.32 -3.35
N LEU A 264 11.12 -11.86 -2.98
CA LEU A 264 10.93 -10.56 -2.33
C LEU A 264 9.83 -10.63 -1.27
N SER A 265 10.20 -10.36 -0.02
CA SER A 265 9.26 -10.32 1.09
C SER A 265 9.66 -9.31 2.15
N PHE A 266 8.68 -8.85 2.92
CA PHE A 266 8.88 -7.94 4.05
C PHE A 266 8.24 -8.55 5.28
N ARG A 267 8.90 -8.45 6.44
CA ARG A 267 8.30 -8.84 7.71
C ARG A 267 8.86 -8.04 8.86
N ILE A 268 7.97 -7.40 9.62
CA ILE A 268 8.28 -6.89 10.94
C ILE A 268 7.71 -7.84 11.98
N THR A 269 8.52 -8.24 12.96
CA THR A 269 8.05 -8.89 14.19
C THR A 269 8.62 -8.08 15.33
N SER A 270 7.77 -7.31 16.00
CA SER A 270 8.22 -6.34 16.99
C SER A 270 8.34 -6.97 18.38
N SER A 271 9.48 -6.77 19.04
CA SER A 271 9.63 -7.01 20.48
C SER A 271 9.17 -5.82 21.32
N ALA A 272 9.17 -4.61 20.76
CA ALA A 272 8.81 -3.37 21.45
C ALA A 272 7.29 -3.17 21.58
N TYR A 273 6.51 -3.76 20.67
CA TYR A 273 5.07 -3.53 20.58
C TYR A 273 4.31 -4.86 20.67
N LYS A 274 3.27 -4.91 21.50
CA LYS A 274 2.34 -6.06 21.58
C LYS A 274 1.47 -6.17 20.33
N LYS A 275 1.21 -5.03 19.70
CA LYS A 275 0.46 -4.87 18.46
C LYS A 275 1.31 -4.12 17.46
N PHE A 276 1.46 -4.65 16.24
CA PHE A 276 2.18 -4.01 15.14
C PHE A 276 1.48 -4.34 13.83
N GLU A 277 0.52 -3.51 13.47
CA GLU A 277 -0.26 -3.65 12.24
C GLU A 277 0.20 -2.64 11.21
N ILE A 278 0.68 -3.13 10.07
CA ILE A 278 0.84 -2.32 8.86
C ILE A 278 -0.53 -2.23 8.19
N GLU A 279 -1.16 -1.07 8.25
CA GLU A 279 -2.54 -0.86 7.77
C GLU A 279 -2.59 -0.56 6.26
N GLY A 280 -1.59 0.17 5.77
CA GLY A 280 -1.42 0.40 4.34
C GLY A 280 0.03 0.70 3.97
N VAL A 281 0.33 0.60 2.67
CA VAL A 281 1.66 0.80 2.11
C VAL A 281 1.59 1.68 0.87
N GLY A 282 2.73 2.25 0.46
CA GLY A 282 2.78 3.07 -0.75
C GLY A 282 4.22 3.37 -1.15
N THR A 283 4.49 3.43 -2.46
CA THR A 283 5.82 3.77 -2.96
C THR A 283 5.96 5.24 -3.29
N SER A 284 7.12 5.83 -3.01
CA SER A 284 7.46 7.21 -3.41
C SER A 284 8.96 7.40 -3.48
N GLY A 285 9.47 7.84 -4.64
CA GLY A 285 10.93 7.97 -4.87
C GLY A 285 11.67 6.65 -4.68
N GLY A 286 11.11 5.54 -5.17
CA GLY A 286 11.68 4.21 -5.06
C GLY A 286 11.57 3.57 -3.67
N ARG A 287 11.11 4.26 -2.63
CA ARG A 287 11.04 3.72 -1.26
C ARG A 287 9.64 3.21 -0.96
N LEU A 288 9.51 2.17 -0.12
CA LEU A 288 8.22 1.65 0.36
C LEU A 288 7.94 2.20 1.76
N TYR A 289 6.93 3.07 1.83
CA TYR A 289 6.41 3.64 3.05
C TYR A 289 5.18 2.90 3.53
N PHE A 290 4.88 3.03 4.82
CA PHE A 290 3.71 2.43 5.43
C PHE A 290 3.29 3.21 6.68
N ASN A 291 2.03 3.10 7.08
CA ASN A 291 1.60 3.51 8.42
C ASN A 291 1.42 2.29 9.32
N THR A 292 1.34 2.55 10.63
CA THR A 292 1.07 1.50 11.61
C THR A 292 0.02 1.89 12.63
N ASN A 293 -0.81 0.92 12.96
CA ASN A 293 -1.54 0.84 14.21
C ASN A 293 -0.75 -0.06 15.16
N ARG A 294 -0.02 0.56 16.09
CA ARG A 294 0.91 -0.17 16.97
C ARG A 294 0.83 0.34 18.40
N ALA A 295 1.00 -0.56 19.35
CA ALA A 295 0.87 -0.23 20.76
C ALA A 295 1.87 -0.99 21.63
N THR A 296 2.34 -0.29 22.66
CA THR A 296 2.99 -0.88 23.83
C THR A 296 1.91 -1.39 24.80
N SER A 297 2.30 -1.88 25.98
CA SER A 297 1.35 -2.21 27.05
C SER A 297 0.57 -1.00 27.58
N SER A 298 1.11 0.22 27.46
CA SER A 298 0.58 1.41 28.11
C SER A 298 0.12 2.52 27.16
N ALA A 299 0.50 2.48 25.89
CA ALA A 299 0.19 3.55 24.96
C ALA A 299 0.20 3.11 23.49
N ALA A 300 -0.68 3.75 22.70
CA ALA A 300 -0.60 3.77 21.24
C ALA A 300 0.66 4.52 20.79
N LYS A 301 1.31 3.99 19.75
CA LYS A 301 2.59 4.48 19.21
C LYS A 301 2.54 4.57 17.69
N ASP A 302 1.36 4.80 17.13
CA ASP A 302 1.11 4.89 15.71
C ASP A 302 2.04 5.89 15.01
N GLY A 303 2.30 5.64 13.73
CA GLY A 303 3.18 6.49 12.94
C GLY A 303 3.23 6.09 11.49
N VAL A 304 4.04 6.83 10.75
CA VAL A 304 4.41 6.54 9.37
C VAL A 304 5.90 6.26 9.30
N HIS A 305 6.25 5.28 8.46
CA HIS A 305 7.55 4.62 8.45
C HIS A 305 8.00 4.33 7.03
N VAL A 306 9.25 3.89 6.91
CA VAL A 306 9.84 3.45 5.65
C VAL A 306 10.72 2.22 5.87
N PHE A 307 10.60 1.21 5.01
CA PHE A 307 11.49 0.05 5.06
C PHE A 307 12.93 0.46 4.72
N LYS A 308 13.89 0.01 5.53
CA LYS A 308 15.33 0.29 5.32
C LYS A 308 15.86 -0.57 4.18
N GLY A 309 16.74 0.01 3.35
CA GLY A 309 17.42 -0.69 2.26
C GLY A 309 16.57 -1.03 1.03
N TYR A 310 15.23 -0.94 1.11
CA TYR A 310 14.39 -1.26 -0.04
C TYR A 310 14.36 -0.14 -1.08
N VAL A 311 14.62 -0.53 -2.32
CA VAL A 311 14.39 0.29 -3.51
C VAL A 311 13.51 -0.52 -4.47
N ALA A 312 12.33 0.00 -4.77
CA ALA A 312 11.43 -0.53 -5.77
C ALA A 312 12.11 -0.44 -7.14
N LYS A 313 12.40 -1.60 -7.72
CA LYS A 313 12.93 -1.78 -9.08
C LYS A 313 11.77 -2.07 -10.02
#